data_AF-A0A4J1ZTB9-F1
#
_entry.id   AF-A0A4J1ZTB9-F1
#
_cell.length_a   1.000
_cell.length_b   1.000
_cell.length_c   1.000
_cell.angle_alpha   90.00
_cell.angle_beta   90.00
_cell.angle_gamma   90.00
#
_symmetry.space_group_name_H-M   'P 1'
#
loop_
_entity.id
_entity.type
_entity.pdbx_description
1 polymer ?
#
loop_
_entity_poly.entity_id
_entity_poly.type
_entity_poly.pdbx_seq_one_letter_code
_entity_poly.pdbx_strand_id
1 'polypeptide(L)'
;MKLLKKMMQVALAVFFFGLLATNTVFANTTGGRFVDKDNRKYYVKDDHKAIYWHKIDGKTYYFGDIGEMVVGWQYLEIPGTGYRDNLFDNQPVNEIGLQEKWYYFGQDGALLEQTDKQVLEAKTSENTGKVYGEQYSLSAEKRTYYFDNNYAVKTGWIYEEGHWYYLTQIIHTSLN
;
A
#
# COMPACT_ATOMS: atom_id res chain seq x y z
N MET A 1 2.79 28.13 40.67
CA MET A 1 3.93 28.01 39.73
C MET A 1 4.58 26.61 39.65
N LYS A 2 4.33 25.67 40.58
CA LYS A 2 4.87 24.28 40.52
C LYS A 2 4.04 23.30 39.67
N LEU A 3 2.74 23.55 39.49
CA LEU A 3 1.83 22.70 38.70
C LEU A 3 2.04 22.85 37.19
N LEU A 4 2.23 24.08 36.68
CA LEU A 4 2.51 24.31 35.25
C LEU A 4 3.81 23.66 34.77
N LYS A 5 4.87 23.67 35.60
CA LYS A 5 6.16 23.03 35.26
C LYS A 5 6.05 21.50 35.15
N LYS A 6 5.21 20.86 35.99
CA LYS A 6 4.98 19.40 35.93
C LYS A 6 4.17 19.00 34.70
N MET A 7 3.15 19.75 34.32
CA MET A 7 2.38 19.47 33.10
C MET A 7 3.23 19.62 31.83
N MET A 8 4.14 20.59 31.79
CA MET A 8 5.04 20.80 30.65
C MET A 8 6.05 19.66 30.48
N GLN A 9 6.55 19.06 31.57
CA GLN A 9 7.44 17.89 31.50
C GLN A 9 6.70 16.60 31.12
N VAL A 10 5.43 16.44 31.53
CA VAL A 10 4.61 15.27 31.13
C VAL A 10 4.17 15.40 29.67
N ALA A 11 3.84 16.60 29.19
CA ALA A 11 3.57 16.84 27.76
C ALA A 11 4.81 16.60 26.89
N LEU A 12 6.01 16.98 27.36
CA LEU A 12 7.27 16.72 26.65
C LEU A 12 7.65 15.23 26.65
N ALA A 13 7.34 14.49 27.71
CA ALA A 13 7.60 13.04 27.79
C ALA A 13 6.66 12.21 26.89
N VAL A 14 5.39 12.63 26.73
CA VAL A 14 4.47 11.99 25.77
C VAL A 14 4.86 12.34 24.33
N PHE A 15 5.39 13.54 24.08
CA PHE A 15 5.90 13.94 22.76
C PHE A 15 7.13 13.12 22.33
N PHE A 16 7.98 12.70 23.27
CA PHE A 16 9.16 11.86 22.96
C PHE A 16 8.83 10.38 22.70
N PHE A 17 7.67 9.87 23.14
CA PHE A 17 7.21 8.52 22.79
C PHE A 17 6.35 8.47 21.52
N GLY A 18 5.84 9.61 21.05
CA GLY A 18 5.01 9.70 19.83
C GLY A 18 5.81 9.76 18.52
N LEU A 19 7.13 9.90 18.57
CA LEU A 19 7.97 10.07 17.38
C LEU A 19 8.98 8.93 17.18
N LEU A 20 8.58 7.69 17.42
CA LEU A 20 9.12 6.58 16.64
C LEU A 20 8.15 6.27 15.49
N ALA A 21 7.98 7.24 14.59
CA ALA A 21 7.65 6.89 13.22
C ALA A 21 8.90 6.21 12.66
N THR A 22 9.00 4.90 12.84
CA THR A 22 9.99 4.10 12.12
C THR A 22 9.61 4.23 10.65
N ASN A 23 10.20 5.18 9.95
CA ASN A 23 10.19 5.18 8.50
C ASN A 23 10.81 3.84 8.10
N THR A 24 9.98 2.87 7.71
CA THR A 24 10.46 1.60 7.20
C THR A 24 11.22 1.91 5.92
N VAL A 25 12.55 1.89 6.02
CA VAL A 25 13.43 2.09 4.87
C VAL A 25 13.47 0.77 4.11
N PHE A 26 12.65 0.67 3.07
CA PHE A 26 12.76 -0.42 2.11
C PHE A 26 14.10 -0.30 1.38
N ALA A 27 14.88 -1.37 1.40
CA ALA A 27 16.06 -1.46 0.55
C ALA A 27 15.62 -1.38 -0.93
N ASN A 28 16.30 -0.54 -1.71
CA ASN A 28 16.00 -0.41 -3.13
C ASN A 28 16.44 -1.70 -3.85
N THR A 29 15.53 -2.34 -4.57
CA THR A 29 15.82 -3.46 -5.47
C THR A 29 16.51 -2.90 -6.71
N THR A 30 17.75 -3.34 -6.96
CA THR A 30 18.57 -2.90 -8.09
C THR A 30 19.14 -4.08 -8.87
N GLY A 31 19.59 -3.82 -10.11
CA GLY A 31 20.24 -4.80 -10.98
C GLY A 31 19.31 -5.63 -11.85
N GLY A 32 17.99 -5.46 -11.72
CA GLY A 32 16.99 -6.02 -12.63
C GLY A 32 16.45 -5.00 -13.64
N ARG A 33 15.44 -5.40 -14.41
CA ARG A 33 14.74 -4.57 -15.39
C ARG A 33 13.26 -4.93 -15.49
N PHE A 34 12.43 -3.97 -15.87
CA PHE A 34 11.05 -4.25 -16.27
C PHE A 34 11.01 -5.00 -17.60
N VAL A 35 10.11 -5.97 -17.72
CA VAL A 35 9.91 -6.80 -18.91
C VAL A 35 8.42 -6.89 -19.20
N ASP A 36 8.04 -6.52 -20.43
CA ASP A 36 6.71 -6.78 -20.97
C ASP A 36 6.71 -8.13 -21.70
N LYS A 37 5.82 -9.04 -21.30
CA LYS A 37 5.68 -10.38 -21.90
C LYS A 37 4.26 -10.90 -21.68
N ASP A 38 3.68 -11.55 -22.68
CA ASP A 38 2.35 -12.18 -22.61
C ASP A 38 1.24 -11.23 -22.11
N ASN A 39 1.32 -9.95 -22.50
CA ASN A 39 0.43 -8.88 -22.05
C ASN A 39 0.42 -8.70 -20.51
N ARG A 40 1.58 -8.89 -19.90
CA ARG A 40 1.87 -8.68 -18.48
C ARG A 40 3.19 -7.93 -18.33
N LYS A 41 3.36 -7.28 -17.19
CA LYS A 41 4.61 -6.61 -16.81
C LYS A 41 5.22 -7.29 -15.60
N TYR A 42 6.52 -7.54 -15.68
CA TYR A 42 7.34 -8.17 -14.65
C TYR A 42 8.54 -7.28 -14.33
N TYR A 43 9.15 -7.46 -13.16
CA TYR A 43 10.53 -7.03 -12.91
C TYR A 43 11.41 -8.27 -12.78
N VAL A 44 12.43 -8.37 -13.62
CA VAL A 44 13.30 -9.55 -13.71
C VAL A 44 14.73 -9.18 -13.33
N LYS A 45 15.33 -9.96 -12.43
CA LYS A 45 16.73 -9.85 -12.01
C LYS A 45 17.34 -11.24 -11.97
N ASP A 46 18.50 -11.40 -12.59
CA ASP A 46 19.24 -12.68 -12.62
C ASP A 46 18.34 -13.86 -13.05
N ASP A 47 17.52 -13.63 -14.09
CA ASP A 47 16.52 -14.56 -14.64
C ASP A 47 15.34 -14.96 -13.71
N HIS A 48 15.18 -14.27 -12.58
CA HIS A 48 14.10 -14.48 -11.61
C HIS A 48 13.13 -13.30 -11.56
N LYS A 49 11.84 -13.58 -11.41
CA LYS A 49 10.81 -12.54 -11.28
C LYS A 49 10.72 -12.04 -9.84
N ALA A 50 10.62 -10.73 -9.67
CA ALA A 50 10.20 -10.13 -8.42
C ALA A 50 8.76 -10.58 -8.09
N ILE A 51 8.50 -10.84 -6.81
CA ILE A 51 7.19 -11.19 -6.26
C ILE A 51 6.91 -10.32 -5.02
N TYR A 52 5.64 -10.08 -4.73
CA TYR A 52 5.19 -9.22 -3.65
C TYR A 52 5.76 -7.78 -3.73
N TRP A 53 6.06 -7.14 -2.60
CA TRP A 53 6.43 -5.73 -2.50
C TRP A 53 7.89 -5.47 -2.86
N HIS A 54 8.12 -4.47 -3.71
CA HIS A 54 9.47 -4.02 -4.06
C HIS A 54 9.54 -2.50 -4.14
N LYS A 55 10.64 -1.94 -3.64
CA LYS A 55 11.02 -0.56 -3.94
C LYS A 55 12.05 -0.59 -5.06
N ILE A 56 11.73 0.01 -6.21
CA ILE A 56 12.58 0.03 -7.41
C ILE A 56 12.70 1.48 -7.86
N ASP A 57 13.93 1.98 -7.94
CA ASP A 57 14.24 3.35 -8.36
C ASP A 57 13.41 4.43 -7.62
N GLY A 58 13.27 4.25 -6.31
CA GLY A 58 12.55 5.20 -5.45
C GLY A 58 11.03 5.09 -5.47
N LYS A 59 10.45 4.26 -6.35
CA LYS A 59 9.01 3.96 -6.39
C LYS A 59 8.71 2.58 -5.79
N THR A 60 7.51 2.42 -5.24
CA THR A 60 7.06 1.14 -4.67
C THR A 60 6.13 0.42 -5.65
N TYR A 61 6.30 -0.89 -5.80
CA TYR A 61 5.57 -1.78 -6.73
C TYR A 61 5.12 -3.04 -5.99
N TYR A 62 4.13 -3.73 -6.54
CA TYR A 62 3.71 -5.04 -6.08
C TYR A 62 3.49 -6.00 -7.26
N PHE A 63 4.01 -7.22 -7.14
CA PHE A 63 4.06 -8.20 -8.24
C PHE A 63 3.28 -9.50 -7.97
N GLY A 64 2.44 -9.54 -6.93
CA GLY A 64 1.69 -10.75 -6.59
C GLY A 64 2.60 -11.94 -6.24
N ASP A 65 2.06 -13.15 -6.30
CA ASP A 65 2.75 -14.40 -5.98
C ASP A 65 3.54 -15.00 -7.16
N ILE A 66 3.18 -14.63 -8.41
CA ILE A 66 3.80 -15.15 -9.64
C ILE A 66 4.52 -14.09 -10.50
N GLY A 67 4.60 -12.86 -10.01
CA GLY A 67 5.40 -11.78 -10.58
C GLY A 67 4.67 -10.78 -11.47
N GLU A 68 3.34 -10.90 -11.63
CA GLU A 68 2.54 -9.98 -12.43
C GLU A 68 2.35 -8.64 -11.70
N MET A 69 2.85 -7.56 -12.29
CA MET A 69 2.75 -6.22 -11.71
C MET A 69 1.29 -5.77 -11.62
N VAL A 70 0.85 -5.39 -10.42
CA VAL A 70 -0.51 -4.92 -10.18
C VAL A 70 -0.71 -3.45 -10.59
N VAL A 71 -1.96 -3.07 -10.84
CA VAL A 71 -2.38 -1.67 -11.08
C VAL A 71 -3.72 -1.39 -10.39
N GLY A 72 -4.05 -0.12 -10.19
CA GLY A 72 -5.32 0.29 -9.61
C GLY A 72 -5.52 -0.14 -8.17
N TRP A 73 -6.76 -0.45 -7.80
CA TRP A 73 -7.14 -0.81 -6.43
C TRP A 73 -6.75 -2.23 -6.07
N GLN A 74 -6.02 -2.40 -4.96
CA GLN A 74 -5.53 -3.69 -4.50
C GLN A 74 -5.78 -3.88 -3.00
N TYR A 75 -6.24 -5.05 -2.61
CA TYR A 75 -6.39 -5.44 -1.20
C TYR A 75 -5.31 -6.46 -0.87
N LEU A 76 -4.25 -6.02 -0.19
CA LEU A 76 -2.97 -6.72 -0.10
C LEU A 76 -2.48 -6.80 1.34
N GLU A 77 -1.68 -7.83 1.62
CA GLU A 77 -0.88 -7.93 2.85
C GLU A 77 0.02 -6.70 3.03
N ILE A 78 0.12 -6.21 4.27
CA ILE A 78 0.90 -5.02 4.60
C ILE A 78 2.41 -5.20 4.27
N PRO A 79 3.06 -4.17 3.70
CA PRO A 79 4.49 -4.20 3.44
C PRO A 79 5.31 -3.88 4.70
N GLY A 80 6.63 -4.06 4.61
CA GLY A 80 7.60 -3.62 5.61
C GLY A 80 7.91 -4.64 6.69
N THR A 81 7.37 -5.85 6.58
CA THR A 81 7.61 -6.93 7.54
C THR A 81 8.82 -7.80 7.19
N GLY A 82 9.25 -7.77 5.92
CA GLY A 82 10.25 -8.66 5.35
C GLY A 82 9.68 -9.98 4.82
N TYR A 83 8.46 -10.37 5.20
CA TYR A 83 7.85 -11.64 4.79
C TYR A 83 7.21 -11.61 3.40
N ARG A 84 6.97 -10.40 2.87
CA ARG A 84 6.39 -10.11 1.56
C ARG A 84 7.15 -9.00 0.84
N ASP A 85 8.41 -8.79 1.19
CA ASP A 85 9.19 -7.63 0.75
C ASP A 85 10.52 -8.08 0.14
N ASN A 86 10.84 -7.53 -1.03
CA ASN A 86 12.09 -7.79 -1.76
C ASN A 86 12.33 -9.30 -2.02
N LEU A 87 11.28 -10.00 -2.46
CA LEU A 87 11.31 -11.44 -2.73
C LEU A 87 11.35 -11.72 -4.23
N PHE A 88 12.08 -12.75 -4.63
CA PHE A 88 12.07 -13.27 -5.99
C PHE A 88 11.50 -14.69 -6.02
N ASP A 89 10.99 -15.12 -7.18
CA ASP A 89 10.30 -16.41 -7.38
C ASP A 89 11.14 -17.66 -7.08
N ASN A 90 12.47 -17.51 -6.94
CA ASN A 90 13.38 -18.56 -6.51
C ASN A 90 13.63 -18.62 -5.00
N GLN A 91 13.00 -17.74 -4.22
CA GLN A 91 13.15 -17.68 -2.78
C GLN A 91 11.96 -18.34 -2.08
N PRO A 92 12.17 -19.00 -0.93
CA PRO A 92 11.07 -19.56 -0.15
C PRO A 92 10.18 -18.45 0.41
N VAL A 93 8.86 -18.65 0.32
CA VAL A 93 7.85 -17.74 0.89
C VAL A 93 7.33 -18.34 2.18
N ASN A 94 7.36 -17.57 3.27
CA ASN A 94 6.86 -18.04 4.57
C ASN A 94 5.32 -18.06 4.61
N GLU A 95 4.77 -19.15 5.14
CA GLU A 95 3.34 -19.27 5.48
C GLU A 95 3.02 -18.46 6.73
N ILE A 96 2.68 -17.19 6.52
CA ILE A 96 2.26 -16.25 7.56
C ILE A 96 1.07 -15.45 7.04
N GLY A 97 0.03 -15.31 7.87
CA GLY A 97 -1.10 -14.43 7.56
C GLY A 97 -0.81 -13.03 8.06
N LEU A 98 -0.56 -12.08 7.14
CA LEU A 98 -0.44 -10.68 7.49
C LEU A 98 -1.80 -9.98 7.38
N GLN A 99 -1.93 -8.85 8.08
CA GLN A 99 -3.12 -8.01 7.91
C GLN A 99 -3.17 -7.49 6.48
N GLU A 100 -4.35 -7.53 5.88
CA GLU A 100 -4.59 -6.95 4.56
C GLU A 100 -5.19 -5.55 4.68
N LYS A 101 -4.81 -4.68 3.75
CA LYS A 101 -5.36 -3.33 3.61
C LYS A 101 -5.53 -2.95 2.15
N TRP A 102 -6.34 -1.93 1.90
CA TRP A 102 -6.49 -1.34 0.57
C TRP A 102 -5.33 -0.41 0.25
N TYR A 103 -4.78 -0.56 -0.95
CA TYR A 103 -3.78 0.29 -1.57
C TYR A 103 -4.22 0.69 -2.97
N TYR A 104 -3.64 1.78 -3.48
CA TYR A 104 -3.89 2.26 -4.83
C TYR A 104 -2.58 2.35 -5.61
N PHE A 105 -2.56 1.78 -6.80
CA PHE A 105 -1.42 1.81 -7.72
C PHE A 105 -1.81 2.57 -8.99
N GLY A 106 -0.88 3.41 -9.47
CA GLY A 106 -1.01 4.03 -10.78
C GLY A 106 -1.05 2.98 -11.90
N GLN A 107 -1.41 3.42 -13.11
CA GLN A 107 -1.39 2.56 -14.30
C GLN A 107 0.04 2.15 -14.71
N ASP A 108 1.06 2.84 -14.21
CA ASP A 108 2.47 2.45 -14.32
C ASP A 108 2.91 1.44 -13.24
N GLY A 109 1.99 1.02 -12.36
CA GLY A 109 2.24 0.09 -11.26
C GLY A 109 2.88 0.70 -10.02
N ALA A 110 3.12 2.02 -10.01
CA ALA A 110 3.69 2.69 -8.84
C ALA A 110 2.63 2.90 -7.76
N LEU A 111 2.94 2.55 -6.51
CA LEU A 111 2.11 2.82 -5.35
C LEU A 111 1.87 4.32 -5.19
N LEU A 112 0.63 4.69 -4.91
CA LEU A 112 0.29 6.03 -4.48
C LEU A 112 0.69 6.23 -3.01
N GLU A 113 1.83 6.87 -2.79
CA GLU A 113 2.35 7.18 -1.44
C GLU A 113 1.67 8.44 -0.83
N GLN A 114 0.34 8.43 -0.76
CA GLN A 114 -0.50 9.47 -0.13
C GLN A 114 -0.68 9.20 1.37
N THR A 115 -0.69 10.23 2.21
CA THR A 115 -0.82 10.10 3.68
C THR A 115 -1.95 10.92 4.29
N ASP A 116 -2.70 11.68 3.47
CA ASP A 116 -3.87 12.45 3.89
C ASP A 116 -5.14 11.96 3.18
N LYS A 117 -5.55 12.61 2.10
CA LYS A 117 -6.73 12.22 1.32
C LYS A 117 -6.55 12.49 -0.16
N GLN A 118 -7.24 11.73 -1.00
CA GLN A 118 -7.22 11.89 -2.45
C GLN A 118 -8.56 11.50 -3.08
N VAL A 119 -8.96 12.22 -4.13
CA VAL A 119 -10.13 11.87 -4.94
C VAL A 119 -9.70 10.88 -6.01
N LEU A 120 -10.24 9.68 -5.98
CA LEU A 120 -9.95 8.57 -6.89
C LEU A 120 -11.24 7.98 -7.45
N GLU A 121 -11.15 7.19 -8.51
CA GLU A 121 -12.26 6.37 -8.99
C GLU A 121 -12.75 5.45 -7.86
N ALA A 122 -14.07 5.30 -7.76
CA ALA A 122 -14.67 4.41 -6.78
C ALA A 122 -14.22 2.97 -7.03
N LYS A 123 -13.75 2.29 -5.98
CA LYS A 123 -13.50 0.84 -6.02
C LYS A 123 -14.81 0.07 -6.15
N THR A 124 -14.85 -0.86 -7.10
CA THR A 124 -15.96 -1.75 -7.43
C THR A 124 -15.44 -3.19 -7.58
N SER A 125 -16.34 -4.16 -7.77
CA SER A 125 -15.96 -5.53 -8.10
C SER A 125 -15.26 -5.67 -9.47
N GLU A 126 -15.33 -4.65 -10.32
CA GLU A 126 -14.83 -4.71 -11.70
C GLU A 126 -13.43 -4.09 -11.87
N ASN A 127 -13.01 -3.20 -10.97
CA ASN A 127 -11.75 -2.44 -11.09
C ASN A 127 -10.74 -2.69 -9.96
N THR A 128 -10.92 -3.78 -9.21
CA THR A 128 -10.03 -4.19 -8.11
C THR A 128 -9.29 -5.47 -8.48
N GLY A 129 -8.10 -5.68 -7.92
CA GLY A 129 -7.32 -6.91 -8.14
C GLY A 129 -6.75 -7.06 -9.54
N LYS A 130 -6.60 -5.95 -10.29
CA LYS A 130 -6.14 -5.96 -11.68
C LYS A 130 -4.63 -5.94 -11.80
N VAL A 131 -4.13 -6.58 -12.84
CA VAL A 131 -2.70 -6.55 -13.22
C VAL A 131 -2.51 -5.76 -14.51
N TYR A 132 -1.29 -5.25 -14.69
CA TYR A 132 -0.91 -4.52 -15.89
C TYR A 132 -1.19 -5.35 -17.15
N GLY A 133 -1.84 -4.72 -18.13
CA GLY A 133 -2.24 -5.34 -19.40
C GLY A 133 -3.66 -5.89 -19.42
N GLU A 134 -4.29 -6.12 -18.26
CA GLU A 134 -5.71 -6.46 -18.22
C GLU A 134 -6.59 -5.28 -18.65
N GLN A 135 -7.63 -5.58 -19.43
CA GLN A 135 -8.64 -4.60 -19.80
C GLN A 135 -9.71 -4.54 -18.72
N TYR A 136 -9.96 -3.34 -18.20
CA TYR A 136 -11.03 -3.08 -17.24
C TYR A 136 -11.49 -1.62 -17.35
N SER A 137 -12.71 -1.36 -16.92
CA SER A 137 -13.28 0.00 -16.92
C SER A 137 -12.95 0.71 -15.61
N LEU A 138 -12.46 1.95 -15.71
CA LEU A 138 -12.40 2.83 -14.54
C LEU A 138 -13.83 3.27 -14.16
N SER A 139 -14.10 3.36 -12.86
CA SER A 139 -15.38 3.88 -12.40
C SER A 139 -15.52 5.36 -12.77
N ALA A 140 -16.65 5.72 -13.38
CA ALA A 140 -16.99 7.12 -13.64
C ALA A 140 -17.26 7.89 -12.34
N GLU A 141 -17.71 7.20 -11.29
CA GLU A 141 -17.88 7.77 -9.96
C GLU A 141 -16.50 7.97 -9.32
N LYS A 142 -16.27 9.15 -8.74
CA LYS A 142 -15.09 9.43 -7.91
C LYS A 142 -15.49 9.66 -6.46
N ARG A 143 -14.65 9.20 -5.53
CA ARG A 143 -14.85 9.34 -4.09
C ARG A 143 -13.58 9.85 -3.43
N THR A 144 -13.73 10.53 -2.29
CA THR A 144 -12.60 10.91 -1.43
C THR A 144 -12.20 9.72 -0.58
N TYR A 145 -10.95 9.29 -0.71
CA TYR A 145 -10.33 8.27 0.13
C TYR A 145 -9.32 8.91 1.07
N TYR A 146 -9.30 8.45 2.32
CA TYR A 146 -8.33 8.88 3.33
C TYR A 146 -7.27 7.80 3.50
N PHE A 147 -6.03 8.20 3.73
CA PHE A 147 -4.87 7.32 3.79
C PHE A 147 -4.17 7.45 5.15
N ASP A 148 -3.58 6.36 5.62
CA ASP A 148 -2.73 6.35 6.80
C ASP A 148 -1.27 6.70 6.42
N ASN A 149 -0.40 6.81 7.44
CA ASN A 149 1.00 7.18 7.22
C ASN A 149 1.80 6.08 6.49
N ASN A 150 1.18 4.92 6.24
CA ASN A 150 1.76 3.77 5.56
C ASN A 150 1.08 3.54 4.20
N TYR A 151 0.44 4.59 3.65
CA TYR A 151 -0.15 4.64 2.31
C TYR A 151 -1.37 3.72 2.10
N ALA A 152 -1.85 3.10 3.17
CA ALA A 152 -3.05 2.28 3.11
C ALA A 152 -4.30 3.13 3.34
N VAL A 153 -5.44 2.72 2.77
CA VAL A 153 -6.72 3.41 3.00
C VAL A 153 -7.12 3.27 4.47
N LYS A 154 -7.43 4.40 5.11
CA LYS A 154 -7.97 4.46 6.48
C LYS A 154 -9.37 3.88 6.56
N THR A 155 -9.64 3.23 7.68
CA THR A 155 -10.98 2.80 8.12
C THR A 155 -11.24 3.35 9.53
N GLY A 156 -12.50 3.36 9.95
CA GLY A 156 -12.90 3.86 11.26
C GLY A 156 -13.24 5.35 11.29
N TRP A 157 -13.26 5.94 12.48
CA TRP A 157 -13.70 7.31 12.70
C TRP A 157 -12.65 8.34 12.25
N ILE A 158 -13.11 9.37 11.54
CA ILE A 158 -12.34 10.58 11.24
C ILE A 158 -13.13 11.81 11.67
N TYR A 159 -12.41 12.88 12.03
CA TYR A 159 -13.01 14.18 12.35
C TYR A 159 -12.53 15.21 11.33
N GLU A 160 -13.46 15.80 10.59
CA GLU A 160 -13.17 16.77 9.54
C GLU A 160 -14.26 17.85 9.51
N GLU A 161 -13.88 19.11 9.32
CA GLU A 161 -14.81 20.25 9.19
C GLU A 161 -15.86 20.37 10.31
N GLY A 162 -15.51 19.96 11.53
CA GLY A 162 -16.42 20.03 12.67
C GLY A 162 -17.31 18.80 12.86
N HIS A 163 -17.23 17.81 11.97
CA HIS A 163 -18.11 16.63 11.95
C HIS A 163 -17.32 15.32 12.05
N TRP A 164 -17.96 14.29 12.63
CA TRP A 164 -17.43 12.93 12.66
C TRP A 164 -17.98 12.12 11.49
N TYR A 165 -17.09 11.41 10.79
CA TYR A 165 -17.42 10.48 9.73
C TYR A 165 -16.86 9.10 10.06
N TYR A 166 -17.57 8.04 9.68
CA TYR A 166 -17.09 6.67 9.82
C TYR A 166 -16.74 6.08 8.45
N LEU A 167 -15.47 5.78 8.25
CA LEU A 167 -14.94 5.19 7.02
C LEU A 167 -15.10 3.67 7.07
N THR A 168 -15.95 3.13 6.21
CA THR A 168 -16.21 1.69 6.15
C THR A 168 -15.15 0.95 5.34
N GLN A 169 -14.87 -0.28 5.75
CA GLN A 169 -14.10 -1.21 4.94
C GLN A 169 -15.04 -1.85 3.91
N ILE A 170 -14.90 -1.46 2.64
CA ILE A 170 -15.63 -2.12 1.55
C ILE A 170 -14.72 -3.24 1.03
N ILE A 171 -15.12 -4.49 1.26
CA ILE A 171 -14.52 -5.69 0.67
C ILE A 171 -15.55 -6.23 -0.31
N HIS A 172 -15.22 -6.27 -1.59
CA HIS A 172 -16.02 -7.00 -2.56
C HIS A 172 -15.51 -8.44 -2.63
N THR A 173 -16.09 -9.33 -1.83
CA THR A 173 -15.90 -10.76 -2.05
C THR A 173 -16.71 -11.16 -3.27
N SER A 174 -16.05 -11.44 -4.40
CA SER A 174 -16.62 -12.29 -5.43
C SER A 174 -16.75 -13.69 -4.83
N LEU A 175 -17.96 -14.05 -4.37
CA LEU A 175 -18.29 -15.44 -4.13
C LEU A 175 -18.31 -16.12 -5.51
N ASN A 176 -17.30 -16.96 -5.77
CA ASN A 176 -17.38 -17.99 -6.81
C ASN A 176 -18.02 -19.23 -6.22
#